data_AF-A0A7Y9IWD0-F1
#
_entry.id   AF-A0A7Y9IWD0-F1
#
_cell.length_a   1.000
_cell.length_b   1.000
_cell.length_c   1.000
_cell.angle_alpha   90.00
_cell.angle_beta   90.00
_cell.angle_gamma   90.00
#
_symmetry.space_group_name_H-M   'P 1'
#
loop_
_entity.id
_entity.type
_entity.pdbx_description
1 polymer ?
#
loop_
_entity_poly.entity_id
_entity_poly.type
_entity_poly.pdbx_seq_one_letter_code
_entity_poly.pdbx_strand_id
1 'polypeptide(L)'
;MSEIILRADTPAQLKARLAELDIDVPLRSEGRRNHHAERYCIAHLLATLPVEQLSFPLNLTHSDKPDFLLAMPDTDVGIEHTEAVPENIARADFLREKEGLGPDVYFTPHVLPGEHRKTADELRREIEADEAGSGWCGDSPEREWAAAMADHVKEKMPKATADGFVRYPSNWLIVYDNRPLPAIDYSKAATYLAPLLAEMGAFSVFDTIFVHDDSHMCELGGTPIIHALAKPGCF
;
A
#
# COMPACT_ATOMS: atom_id res chain seq x y z
N MET A 1 -8.26 -19.33 7.69
CA MET A 1 -9.64 -19.74 7.28
C MET A 1 -10.09 -18.70 6.28
N SER A 2 -10.53 -19.10 5.09
CA SER A 2 -10.92 -18.14 4.06
C SER A 2 -12.27 -17.48 4.37
N GLU A 3 -12.33 -16.16 4.27
CA GLU A 3 -13.53 -15.36 4.55
C GLU A 3 -13.95 -14.60 3.28
N ILE A 4 -15.23 -14.71 2.90
CA ILE A 4 -15.75 -13.96 1.75
C ILE A 4 -15.93 -12.51 2.17
N ILE A 5 -15.23 -11.60 1.51
CA ILE A 5 -15.35 -10.15 1.74
C ILE A 5 -16.54 -9.60 0.96
N LEU A 6 -16.60 -9.87 -0.35
CA LEU A 6 -17.73 -9.43 -1.18
C LEU A 6 -17.93 -10.33 -2.41
N ARG A 7 -19.16 -10.30 -2.92
CA ARG A 7 -19.57 -10.90 -4.18
C ARG A 7 -20.35 -9.89 -5.00
N ALA A 8 -20.09 -9.84 -6.30
CA ALA A 8 -20.81 -8.97 -7.21
C ALA A 8 -21.00 -9.67 -8.56
N ASP A 9 -22.23 -9.69 -9.06
CA ASP A 9 -22.57 -10.21 -10.38
C ASP A 9 -22.50 -9.13 -11.46
N THR A 10 -22.39 -7.85 -11.06
CA THR A 10 -22.37 -6.70 -11.97
C THR A 10 -21.52 -5.56 -11.38
N PRO A 11 -21.04 -4.62 -12.21
CA PRO A 11 -20.35 -3.42 -11.75
C PRO A 11 -21.17 -2.59 -10.75
N ALA A 12 -22.49 -2.47 -10.98
CA ALA A 12 -23.38 -1.72 -10.08
C ALA A 12 -23.48 -2.38 -8.69
N GLN A 13 -23.51 -3.72 -8.64
CA GLN A 13 -23.47 -4.44 -7.37
C GLN A 13 -22.11 -4.31 -6.68
N LEU A 14 -20.99 -4.34 -7.43
CA LEU A 14 -19.65 -4.12 -6.86
C LEU A 14 -19.59 -2.76 -6.17
N LYS A 15 -20.01 -1.69 -6.86
CA LYS A 15 -20.08 -0.35 -6.30
C LYS A 15 -20.88 -0.31 -4.99
N ALA A 16 -22.07 -0.91 -4.99
CA ALA A 16 -22.93 -0.97 -3.80
C ALA A 16 -22.26 -1.73 -2.65
N ARG A 17 -21.62 -2.88 -2.93
CA ARG A 17 -20.93 -3.67 -1.90
C ARG A 17 -19.70 -2.99 -1.34
N LEU A 18 -18.92 -2.32 -2.17
CA LEU A 18 -17.77 -1.53 -1.73
C LEU A 18 -18.19 -0.37 -0.83
N ALA A 19 -19.34 0.25 -1.08
CA ALA A 19 -19.90 1.29 -0.23
C ALA A 19 -20.36 0.79 1.15
N GLU A 20 -20.69 -0.50 1.27
CA GLU A 20 -21.12 -1.16 2.51
C GLU A 20 -19.94 -1.68 3.33
N LEU A 21 -18.74 -1.77 2.75
CA LEU A 21 -17.55 -2.20 3.48
C LEU A 21 -17.18 -1.15 4.52
N ASP A 22 -17.01 -1.59 5.75
CA ASP A 22 -16.26 -0.83 6.73
C ASP A 22 -14.81 -0.74 6.24
N ILE A 23 -14.35 0.46 5.95
CA ILE A 23 -12.98 0.74 5.49
C ILE A 23 -12.25 1.62 6.51
N ASP A 24 -12.77 1.74 7.73
CA ASP A 24 -12.13 2.55 8.76
C ASP A 24 -10.75 1.96 9.11
N VAL A 25 -9.78 2.86 9.22
CA VAL A 25 -8.41 2.56 9.64
C VAL A 25 -8.16 3.37 10.91
N PRO A 26 -8.36 2.76 12.09
CA PRO A 26 -8.12 3.44 13.36
C PRO A 26 -6.70 4.00 13.45
N LEU A 27 -6.54 4.99 14.33
CA LEU A 27 -5.23 5.46 14.77
C LEU A 27 -4.37 4.29 15.27
N ARG A 28 -3.04 4.39 15.16
CA ARG A 28 -2.13 3.33 15.62
C ARG A 28 -2.28 3.09 17.13
N SER A 29 -2.51 4.17 17.88
CA SER A 29 -2.79 4.18 19.31
C SER A 29 -4.15 3.57 19.70
N GLU A 30 -5.09 3.47 18.77
CA GLU A 30 -6.46 3.00 18.99
C GLU A 30 -6.70 1.55 18.53
N GLY A 31 -5.62 0.77 18.41
CA GLY A 31 -5.70 -0.66 18.14
C GLY A 31 -5.81 -1.02 16.66
N ARG A 32 -5.27 -0.18 15.77
CA ARG A 32 -5.05 -0.52 14.36
C ARG A 32 -4.40 -1.90 14.20
N ARG A 33 -4.93 -2.71 13.29
CA ARG A 33 -4.43 -4.05 12.93
C ARG A 33 -4.25 -4.13 11.41
N ASN A 34 -3.44 -5.10 10.96
CA ASN A 34 -3.15 -5.29 9.54
C ASN A 34 -4.40 -5.41 8.68
N HIS A 35 -5.41 -6.15 9.15
CA HIS A 35 -6.65 -6.35 8.40
C HIS A 35 -7.43 -5.05 8.12
N HIS A 36 -7.27 -3.99 8.94
CA HIS A 36 -7.89 -2.69 8.66
C HIS A 36 -7.26 -2.07 7.39
N ALA A 37 -5.92 -2.05 7.32
CA ALA A 37 -5.18 -1.55 6.17
C ALA A 37 -5.42 -2.42 4.93
N GLU A 38 -5.36 -3.75 5.07
CA GLU A 38 -5.68 -4.71 4.00
C GLU A 38 -7.05 -4.43 3.37
N ARG A 39 -8.09 -4.31 4.20
CA ARG A 39 -9.47 -4.05 3.77
C ARG A 39 -9.63 -2.67 3.13
N TYR A 40 -8.99 -1.64 3.70
CA TYR A 40 -8.94 -0.31 3.11
C TYR A 40 -8.34 -0.34 1.70
N CYS A 41 -7.18 -0.99 1.55
CA CYS A 41 -6.43 -1.03 0.31
C CYS A 41 -7.16 -1.81 -0.79
N ILE A 42 -7.66 -3.01 -0.48
CA ILE A 42 -8.37 -3.82 -1.46
C ILE A 42 -9.67 -3.16 -1.93
N ALA A 43 -10.37 -2.46 -1.02
CA ALA A 43 -11.59 -1.73 -1.38
C ALA A 43 -11.29 -0.56 -2.33
N HIS A 44 -10.24 0.22 -2.06
CA HIS A 44 -9.83 1.32 -2.94
C HIS A 44 -9.27 0.82 -4.27
N LEU A 45 -8.50 -0.27 -4.29
CA LEU A 45 -8.04 -0.89 -5.53
C LEU A 45 -9.24 -1.21 -6.43
N LEU A 46 -10.20 -2.00 -5.93
CA LEU A 46 -11.37 -2.42 -6.72
C LEU A 46 -12.27 -1.25 -7.12
N ALA A 47 -12.28 -0.17 -6.34
CA ALA A 47 -13.00 1.05 -6.68
C ALA A 47 -12.31 1.87 -7.77
N THR A 48 -10.99 1.76 -7.88
CA THR A 48 -10.16 2.59 -8.76
C THR A 48 -9.87 1.91 -10.09
N LEU A 49 -9.81 0.58 -10.12
CA LEU A 49 -9.56 -0.18 -11.35
C LEU A 49 -10.61 0.12 -12.43
N PRO A 50 -10.19 0.28 -13.70
CA PRO A 50 -11.14 0.33 -14.81
C PRO A 50 -12.00 -0.92 -14.85
N VAL A 51 -13.31 -0.76 -15.06
CA VAL A 51 -14.27 -1.86 -15.03
C VAL A 51 -13.95 -2.92 -16.09
N GLU A 52 -13.29 -2.55 -17.18
CA GLU A 52 -12.85 -3.43 -18.25
C GLU A 52 -11.73 -4.39 -17.83
N GLN A 53 -11.05 -4.11 -16.71
CA GLN A 53 -10.09 -5.04 -16.10
C GLN A 53 -10.78 -6.06 -15.16
N LEU A 54 -12.08 -5.93 -14.93
CA LEU A 54 -12.85 -6.80 -14.05
C LEU A 54 -13.88 -7.61 -14.84
N SER A 55 -13.97 -8.91 -14.56
CA SER A 55 -14.96 -9.80 -15.15
C SER A 55 -15.96 -10.28 -14.10
N PHE A 56 -17.24 -10.26 -14.45
CA PHE A 56 -18.34 -10.58 -13.53
C PHE A 56 -19.04 -11.89 -13.92
N PRO A 57 -19.51 -12.69 -12.95
CA PRO A 57 -19.51 -12.44 -11.50
C PRO A 57 -18.12 -12.57 -10.88
N LEU A 58 -17.81 -11.69 -9.92
CA LEU A 58 -16.57 -11.73 -9.15
C LEU A 58 -16.81 -12.04 -7.68
N ASN A 59 -15.81 -12.66 -7.05
CA ASN A 59 -15.81 -12.98 -5.64
C ASN A 59 -14.45 -12.63 -5.03
N LEU A 60 -14.43 -11.76 -4.04
CA LEU A 60 -13.24 -11.39 -3.28
C LEU A 60 -13.26 -12.14 -1.94
N THR A 61 -12.20 -12.89 -1.67
CA THR A 61 -12.03 -13.70 -0.46
C THR A 61 -10.71 -13.36 0.23
N HIS A 62 -10.71 -13.15 1.54
CA HIS A 62 -9.49 -13.10 2.36
C HIS A 62 -8.95 -14.52 2.53
N SER A 63 -7.64 -14.69 2.40
CA SER A 63 -6.95 -15.97 2.55
C SER A 63 -5.61 -15.80 3.25
N ASP A 64 -4.97 -16.92 3.62
CA ASP A 64 -3.71 -16.84 4.38
C ASP A 64 -2.50 -16.49 3.48
N LYS A 65 -2.39 -17.08 2.28
CA LYS A 65 -1.28 -16.86 1.31
C LYS A 65 -1.73 -17.19 -0.12
N PRO A 66 -2.00 -16.21 -1.00
CA PRO A 66 -1.91 -14.76 -0.80
C PRO A 66 -2.95 -14.21 0.18
N ASP A 67 -2.80 -12.94 0.59
CA ASP A 67 -3.74 -12.24 1.48
C ASP A 67 -5.19 -12.21 0.94
N PHE A 68 -5.36 -12.17 -0.38
CA PHE A 68 -6.67 -12.27 -1.02
C PHE A 68 -6.68 -13.12 -2.29
N LEU A 69 -7.86 -13.64 -2.60
CA LEU A 69 -8.21 -14.21 -3.90
C LEU A 69 -9.37 -13.40 -4.50
N LEU A 70 -9.13 -12.81 -5.68
CA LEU A 70 -10.16 -12.26 -6.54
C LEU A 70 -10.46 -13.29 -7.65
N ALA A 71 -11.55 -14.03 -7.48
CA ALA A 71 -12.00 -15.01 -8.47
C ALA A 71 -12.95 -14.34 -9.47
N MET A 72 -12.63 -14.48 -10.77
CA MET A 72 -13.42 -13.96 -11.89
C MET A 72 -13.57 -15.05 -12.97
N PRO A 73 -14.54 -14.96 -13.89
CA PRO A 73 -14.79 -16.03 -14.87
C PRO A 73 -13.60 -16.29 -15.80
N ASP A 74 -12.85 -15.25 -16.14
CA ASP A 74 -11.75 -15.34 -17.10
C ASP A 74 -10.41 -15.67 -16.44
N THR A 75 -10.24 -15.31 -15.16
CA THR A 75 -9.01 -15.54 -14.42
C THR A 75 -9.22 -15.45 -12.92
N ASP A 76 -8.44 -16.23 -12.19
CA ASP A 76 -8.25 -16.02 -10.75
C ASP A 76 -7.01 -15.15 -10.53
N VAL A 77 -7.11 -14.21 -9.59
CA VAL A 77 -6.04 -13.30 -9.23
C VAL A 77 -5.70 -13.46 -7.75
N GLY A 78 -4.47 -13.89 -7.47
CA GLY A 78 -3.92 -13.86 -6.12
C GLY A 78 -3.41 -12.47 -5.79
N ILE A 79 -3.83 -11.87 -4.68
CA ILE A 79 -3.45 -10.50 -4.33
C ILE A 79 -2.75 -10.50 -2.98
N GLU A 80 -1.49 -10.11 -2.99
CA GLU A 80 -0.71 -9.90 -1.78
C GLU A 80 -0.79 -8.42 -1.37
N HIS A 81 -0.76 -8.15 -0.07
CA HIS A 81 -0.73 -6.81 0.50
C HIS A 81 0.53 -6.58 1.32
N THR A 82 1.00 -5.33 1.34
CA THR A 82 2.01 -4.86 2.28
C THR A 82 1.81 -3.38 2.56
N GLU A 83 2.17 -2.96 3.77
CA GLU A 83 2.20 -1.55 4.13
C GLU A 83 3.65 -1.05 4.12
N ALA A 84 3.92 0.00 3.36
CA ALA A 84 5.19 0.69 3.31
C ALA A 84 5.21 1.81 4.35
N VAL A 85 5.63 1.45 5.56
CA VAL A 85 5.86 2.41 6.65
C VAL A 85 7.14 2.06 7.41
N PRO A 86 8.06 3.02 7.63
CA PRO A 86 9.24 2.78 8.44
C PRO A 86 8.88 2.53 9.92
N GLU A 87 9.53 1.57 10.57
CA GLU A 87 9.17 1.13 11.93
C GLU A 87 9.23 2.29 12.95
N ASN A 88 10.26 3.12 12.89
CA ASN A 88 10.40 4.26 13.81
C ASN A 88 9.31 5.31 13.58
N ILE A 89 8.86 5.51 12.34
CA ILE A 89 7.76 6.41 12.01
C ILE A 89 6.46 5.88 12.59
N ALA A 90 6.10 4.62 12.31
CA ALA A 90 4.88 4.02 12.85
C ALA A 90 4.84 4.06 14.39
N ARG A 91 6.01 3.94 15.04
CA ARG A 91 6.13 4.05 16.51
C ARG A 91 6.09 5.49 16.99
N ALA A 92 6.62 6.45 16.23
CA ALA A 92 6.51 7.86 16.54
C ALA A 92 5.06 8.32 16.45
N ASP A 93 4.33 7.94 15.39
CA ASP A 93 2.90 8.24 15.22
C ASP A 93 2.09 7.71 16.41
N PHE A 94 2.33 6.46 16.82
CA PHE A 94 1.69 5.88 18.00
C PHE A 94 1.93 6.73 19.27
N LEU A 95 3.16 7.21 19.49
CA LEU A 95 3.50 8.04 20.65
C LEU A 95 2.83 9.42 20.56
N ARG A 96 2.85 10.05 19.38
CA ARG A 96 2.18 11.34 19.14
C ARG A 96 0.68 11.24 19.45
N GLU A 97 0.01 10.25 18.88
CA GLU A 97 -1.44 10.06 19.07
C GLU A 97 -1.79 9.70 20.53
N LYS A 98 -1.04 8.78 21.14
CA LYS A 98 -1.34 8.28 22.49
C LYS A 98 -1.07 9.30 23.59
N GLU A 99 0.01 10.05 23.45
CA GLU A 99 0.52 10.93 24.51
C GLU A 99 0.27 12.41 24.21
N GLY A 100 -0.17 12.76 22.99
CA GLY A 100 -0.36 14.14 22.55
C GLY A 100 0.97 14.90 22.43
N LEU A 101 2.03 14.23 21.94
CA LEU A 101 3.39 14.76 21.91
C LEU A 101 3.73 15.52 20.63
N GLY A 102 4.53 16.57 20.79
CA GLY A 102 5.03 17.41 19.70
C GLY A 102 3.97 18.39 19.18
N PRO A 103 4.30 19.16 18.13
CA PRO A 103 3.37 20.11 17.54
C PRO A 103 2.33 19.43 16.65
N ASP A 104 1.15 20.07 16.50
CA ASP A 104 0.06 19.61 15.63
C ASP A 104 0.48 19.56 14.15
N VAL A 105 1.38 20.46 13.75
CA VAL A 105 2.01 20.49 12.43
C VAL A 105 3.52 20.41 12.66
N TYR A 106 4.14 19.37 12.11
CA TYR A 106 5.55 19.04 12.34
C TYR A 106 6.28 18.83 11.03
N PHE A 107 7.61 18.93 11.06
CA PHE A 107 8.42 18.69 9.88
C PHE A 107 8.44 17.20 9.51
N THR A 108 8.31 16.92 8.21
CA THR A 108 8.42 15.56 7.68
C THR A 108 9.81 14.99 8.01
N PRO A 109 9.90 13.91 8.80
CA PRO A 109 11.19 13.34 9.18
C PRO A 109 11.86 12.65 7.99
N HIS A 110 13.19 12.76 7.92
CA HIS A 110 13.99 11.94 7.01
C HIS A 110 14.11 10.53 7.53
N VAL A 111 13.86 9.54 6.67
CA VAL A 111 13.98 8.13 7.01
C VAL A 111 15.20 7.57 6.29
N LEU A 112 16.21 7.18 7.06
CA LEU A 112 17.43 6.61 6.51
C LEU A 112 17.24 5.11 6.21
N PRO A 113 17.63 4.63 5.02
CA PRO A 113 17.63 3.20 4.72
C PRO A 113 18.43 2.42 5.77
N GLY A 114 17.81 1.37 6.33
CA GLY A 114 18.46 0.51 7.33
C GLY A 114 18.65 1.15 8.71
N GLU A 115 17.94 2.24 9.02
CA GLU A 115 18.00 2.83 10.35
C GLU A 115 17.67 1.82 11.45
N HIS A 116 18.45 1.86 12.54
CA HIS A 116 18.18 1.00 13.68
C HIS A 116 16.91 1.43 14.41
N ARG A 117 16.24 0.46 15.01
CA ARG A 117 15.09 0.69 15.86
C ARG A 117 15.47 1.58 17.05
N LYS A 118 14.83 2.74 17.17
CA LYS A 118 15.05 3.71 18.26
C LYS A 118 14.26 3.34 19.52
N THR A 119 14.73 3.74 20.69
CA THR A 119 14.00 3.60 21.95
C THR A 119 12.82 4.58 22.02
N ALA A 120 11.86 4.34 22.92
CA ALA A 120 10.73 5.26 23.11
C ALA A 120 11.21 6.66 23.55
N ASP A 121 12.22 6.74 24.43
CA ASP A 121 12.74 8.01 24.94
C ASP A 121 13.55 8.79 23.88
N GLU A 122 14.16 8.10 22.92
CA GLU A 122 14.74 8.75 21.73
C GLU A 122 13.64 9.32 20.83
N LEU A 123 12.62 8.53 20.52
CA LEU A 123 11.50 9.00 19.69
C LEU A 123 10.77 10.19 20.32
N ARG A 124 10.52 10.17 21.64
CA ARG A 124 9.91 11.32 22.35
C ARG A 124 10.74 12.59 22.18
N ARG A 125 12.06 12.50 22.37
CA ARG A 125 12.96 13.64 22.20
C ARG A 125 12.95 14.18 20.78
N GLU A 126 12.95 13.32 19.76
CA GLU A 126 12.89 13.74 18.36
C GLU A 126 11.53 14.38 18.02
N ILE A 127 10.42 13.80 18.51
CA ILE A 127 9.06 14.32 18.34
C ILE A 127 8.93 15.73 18.93
N GLU A 128 9.45 15.94 20.14
CA GLU A 128 9.40 17.23 20.85
C GLU A 128 10.34 18.27 20.24
N ALA A 129 11.51 17.83 19.75
CA ALA A 129 12.49 18.72 19.13
C ALA A 129 11.99 19.25 17.77
N ASP A 130 11.21 18.45 17.03
CA ASP A 130 10.64 18.79 15.71
C ASP A 130 11.68 19.44 14.78
N GLU A 131 12.85 18.82 14.68
CA GLU A 131 13.94 19.36 13.87
C GLU A 131 13.64 19.18 12.38
N ALA A 132 13.64 20.29 11.64
CA ALA A 132 13.36 20.30 10.20
C ALA A 132 14.34 19.47 9.35
N GLY A 133 15.53 19.18 9.88
CA GLY A 133 16.58 18.49 9.14
C GLY A 133 17.02 19.23 7.87
N SER A 134 17.51 18.46 6.90
CA SER A 134 17.88 19.00 5.59
C SER A 134 16.67 19.00 4.67
N GLY A 135 16.50 20.00 3.81
CA GLY A 135 15.44 19.96 2.80
C GLY A 135 15.72 18.92 1.70
N TRP A 136 14.68 18.37 1.11
CA TRP A 136 14.80 17.65 -0.17
C TRP A 136 15.13 18.64 -1.30
N CYS A 137 15.93 18.20 -2.28
CA CYS A 137 16.37 19.03 -3.39
C CYS A 137 16.05 18.37 -4.73
N GLY A 138 15.42 19.13 -5.62
CA GLY A 138 15.00 18.65 -6.93
C GLY A 138 14.01 17.48 -6.78
N ASP A 139 14.40 16.33 -7.30
CA ASP A 139 13.64 15.08 -7.39
C ASP A 139 14.15 14.00 -6.44
N SER A 140 14.83 14.40 -5.36
CA SER A 140 15.19 13.48 -4.28
C SER A 140 13.98 12.77 -3.66
N PRO A 141 12.80 13.41 -3.44
CA PRO A 141 11.64 12.71 -2.88
C PRO A 141 11.18 11.55 -3.76
N GLU A 142 11.05 11.76 -5.07
CA GLU A 142 10.58 10.75 -6.02
C GLU A 142 11.54 9.55 -6.10
N ARG A 143 12.86 9.81 -6.07
CA ARG A 143 13.86 8.75 -6.04
C ARG A 143 13.84 7.97 -4.73
N GLU A 144 13.70 8.67 -3.61
CA GLU A 144 13.65 8.05 -2.30
C GLU A 144 12.39 7.18 -2.16
N TRP A 145 11.25 7.68 -2.63
CA TRP A 145 10.01 6.94 -2.75
C TRP A 145 10.19 5.68 -3.58
N ALA A 146 10.76 5.80 -4.79
CA ALA A 146 10.96 4.67 -5.68
C ALA A 146 11.88 3.60 -5.07
N ALA A 147 12.96 4.01 -4.41
CA ALA A 147 13.85 3.08 -3.71
C ALA A 147 13.14 2.34 -2.58
N ALA A 148 12.36 3.06 -1.76
CA ALA A 148 11.61 2.47 -0.64
C ALA A 148 10.54 1.47 -1.12
N MET A 149 9.78 1.81 -2.16
CA MET A 149 8.78 0.90 -2.73
C MET A 149 9.44 -0.33 -3.34
N ALA A 150 10.57 -0.16 -4.04
CA ALA A 150 11.35 -1.26 -4.60
C ALA A 150 11.85 -2.22 -3.50
N ASP A 151 12.32 -1.70 -2.36
CA ASP A 151 12.75 -2.51 -1.22
C ASP A 151 11.58 -3.32 -0.63
N HIS A 152 10.41 -2.72 -0.45
CA HIS A 152 9.23 -3.44 0.03
C HIS A 152 8.77 -4.54 -0.94
N VAL A 153 8.78 -4.28 -2.25
CA VAL A 153 8.46 -5.32 -3.26
C VAL A 153 9.48 -6.46 -3.18
N LYS A 154 10.77 -6.13 -3.11
CA LYS A 154 11.86 -7.10 -3.00
C LYS A 154 11.72 -8.00 -1.77
N GLU A 155 11.27 -7.47 -0.64
CA GLU A 155 11.00 -8.26 0.57
C GLU A 155 9.81 -9.23 0.43
N LYS A 156 8.82 -8.87 -0.40
CA LYS A 156 7.63 -9.71 -0.65
C LYS A 156 7.90 -10.79 -1.68
N MET A 157 8.75 -10.54 -2.68
CA MET A 157 9.08 -11.50 -3.75
C MET A 157 9.40 -12.92 -3.26
N PRO A 158 10.33 -13.15 -2.31
CA PRO A 158 10.64 -14.51 -1.85
C PRO A 158 9.50 -15.14 -1.03
N LYS A 159 8.62 -14.34 -0.41
CA LYS A 159 7.44 -14.86 0.32
C LYS A 159 6.38 -15.37 -0.65
N ALA A 160 6.20 -14.67 -1.78
CA ALA A 160 5.27 -15.00 -2.84
C ALA A 160 5.73 -16.17 -3.74
N THR A 161 6.95 -16.66 -3.55
CA THR A 161 7.51 -17.83 -4.25
C THR A 161 7.93 -18.96 -3.31
N ALA A 162 7.69 -18.80 -2.00
CA ALA A 162 8.01 -19.81 -0.99
C ALA A 162 7.05 -21.00 -1.03
N ASP A 163 7.51 -22.13 -0.50
CA ASP A 163 6.68 -23.32 -0.32
C ASP A 163 5.43 -22.99 0.52
N GLY A 164 4.27 -23.43 0.02
CA GLY A 164 2.97 -23.18 0.64
C GLY A 164 2.32 -21.84 0.27
N PHE A 165 2.94 -21.02 -0.58
CA PHE A 165 2.27 -19.91 -1.24
C PHE A 165 1.47 -20.40 -2.44
N VAL A 166 0.18 -20.07 -2.52
CA VAL A 166 -0.66 -20.44 -3.67
C VAL A 166 -0.49 -19.41 -4.77
N ARG A 167 0.01 -19.85 -5.93
CA ARG A 167 0.13 -19.03 -7.14
C ARG A 167 -1.14 -19.19 -7.99
N TYR A 168 -1.64 -18.08 -8.50
CA TYR A 168 -2.79 -18.06 -9.40
C TYR A 168 -2.36 -17.70 -10.83
N PRO A 169 -3.23 -17.85 -11.85
CA PRO A 169 -2.92 -17.45 -13.22
C PRO A 169 -2.43 -16.01 -13.35
N SER A 170 -2.92 -15.10 -12.50
CA SER A 170 -2.36 -13.76 -12.30
C SER A 170 -2.13 -13.51 -10.81
N ASN A 171 -1.10 -12.74 -10.47
CA ASN A 171 -0.72 -12.43 -9.11
C ASN A 171 -0.41 -10.94 -8.99
N TRP A 172 -1.08 -10.24 -8.09
CA TRP A 172 -0.88 -8.82 -7.85
C TRP A 172 -0.24 -8.57 -6.49
N LEU A 173 0.42 -7.43 -6.36
CA LEU A 173 0.88 -6.88 -5.08
C LEU A 173 0.30 -5.49 -4.89
N ILE A 174 -0.33 -5.24 -3.74
CA ILE A 174 -0.75 -3.92 -3.29
C ILE A 174 0.23 -3.45 -2.22
N VAL A 175 0.80 -2.27 -2.42
CA VAL A 175 1.65 -1.57 -1.46
C VAL A 175 0.90 -0.33 -0.98
N TYR A 176 0.52 -0.30 0.29
CA TYR A 176 -0.02 0.90 0.92
C TYR A 176 1.10 1.82 1.35
N ASP A 177 1.23 2.97 0.69
CA ASP A 177 2.23 3.98 1.01
C ASP A 177 1.78 4.85 2.19
N ASN A 178 2.38 4.59 3.36
CA ASN A 178 2.22 5.40 4.57
C ASN A 178 3.56 6.04 4.96
N ARG A 179 4.43 6.30 3.98
CA ARG A 179 5.75 6.86 4.25
C ARG A 179 5.64 8.38 4.38
N PRO A 180 6.32 9.00 5.36
CA PRO A 180 6.32 10.44 5.50
C PRO A 180 7.28 11.03 4.48
N LEU A 181 6.75 11.41 3.33
CA LEU A 181 7.47 12.16 2.30
C LEU A 181 6.72 13.46 2.00
N PRO A 182 7.43 14.50 1.52
CA PRO A 182 6.75 15.66 0.94
C PRO A 182 5.93 15.22 -0.29
N ALA A 183 5.11 16.13 -0.81
CA ALA A 183 4.31 15.86 -2.01
C ALA A 183 5.17 15.26 -3.15
N ILE A 184 4.77 14.09 -3.62
CA ILE A 184 5.45 13.31 -4.66
C ILE A 184 4.76 13.54 -6.01
N ASP A 185 5.53 13.79 -7.06
CA ASP A 185 5.04 13.62 -8.43
C ASP A 185 5.07 12.13 -8.79
N TYR A 186 3.92 11.46 -8.67
CA TYR A 186 3.82 10.03 -8.95
C TYR A 186 4.15 9.66 -10.40
N SER A 187 3.89 10.54 -11.37
CA SER A 187 4.26 10.27 -12.76
C SER A 187 5.77 10.21 -12.89
N LYS A 188 6.48 11.15 -12.25
CA LYS A 188 7.94 11.16 -12.22
C LYS A 188 8.51 10.02 -11.36
N ALA A 189 7.95 9.78 -10.18
CA ALA A 189 8.38 8.70 -9.28
C ALA A 189 8.27 7.31 -9.94
N ALA A 190 7.20 7.08 -10.69
CA ALA A 190 7.02 5.85 -11.46
C ALA A 190 8.13 5.62 -12.50
N THR A 191 8.71 6.69 -13.08
CA THR A 191 9.85 6.56 -14.01
C THR A 191 11.14 6.06 -13.33
N TYR A 192 11.27 6.25 -12.01
CA TYR A 192 12.37 5.68 -11.23
C TYR A 192 12.04 4.29 -10.70
N LEU A 193 10.79 4.05 -10.30
CA LEU A 193 10.37 2.75 -9.73
C LEU A 193 10.32 1.65 -10.78
N ALA A 194 9.72 1.90 -11.95
CA ALA A 194 9.50 0.86 -12.96
C ALA A 194 10.81 0.16 -13.42
N PRO A 195 11.92 0.88 -13.69
CA PRO A 195 13.21 0.26 -13.98
C PRO A 195 13.73 -0.62 -12.84
N LEU A 196 13.60 -0.19 -11.58
CA LEU A 196 14.04 -0.98 -10.41
C LEU A 196 13.27 -2.30 -10.29
N LEU A 197 11.95 -2.24 -10.47
CA LEU A 197 11.08 -3.43 -10.46
C LEU A 197 11.40 -4.40 -11.61
N ALA A 198 11.67 -3.87 -12.80
CA ALA A 198 12.06 -4.67 -13.95
C ALA A 198 13.44 -5.34 -13.75
N GLU A 199 14.43 -4.59 -13.25
CA GLU A 199 15.79 -5.07 -13.01
C GLU A 199 15.82 -6.20 -11.98
N MET A 200 15.04 -6.08 -10.89
CA MET A 200 14.95 -7.14 -9.89
C MET A 200 14.06 -8.32 -10.32
N GLY A 201 13.40 -8.25 -11.49
CA GLY A 201 12.51 -9.29 -11.98
C GLY A 201 11.19 -9.39 -11.22
N ALA A 202 10.72 -8.30 -10.60
CA ALA A 202 9.48 -8.28 -9.82
C ALA A 202 8.27 -8.74 -10.65
N PHE A 203 8.24 -8.41 -11.94
CA PHE A 203 7.16 -8.80 -12.86
C PHE A 203 7.13 -10.29 -13.24
N SER A 204 8.15 -11.06 -12.84
CA SER A 204 8.07 -12.54 -12.91
C SER A 204 7.32 -13.14 -11.71
N VAL A 205 7.17 -12.36 -10.63
CA VAL A 205 6.47 -12.75 -9.41
C VAL A 205 5.08 -12.13 -9.35
N PHE A 206 4.97 -10.84 -9.64
CA PHE A 206 3.70 -10.12 -9.61
C PHE A 206 3.43 -9.54 -11.00
N ASP A 207 2.37 -10.01 -11.66
CA ASP A 207 1.94 -9.52 -12.97
C ASP A 207 1.62 -8.02 -12.93
N THR A 208 1.14 -7.52 -11.78
CA THR A 208 0.89 -6.10 -11.57
C THR A 208 1.17 -5.71 -10.13
N ILE A 209 1.80 -4.56 -9.93
CA ILE A 209 2.11 -3.97 -8.64
C ILE A 209 1.36 -2.64 -8.57
N PHE A 210 0.52 -2.50 -7.55
CA PHE A 210 -0.19 -1.28 -7.22
C PHE A 210 0.49 -0.63 -6.03
N VAL A 211 0.82 0.64 -6.13
CA VAL A 211 1.25 1.45 -4.97
C VAL A 211 0.26 2.59 -4.81
N HIS A 212 -0.40 2.70 -3.67
CA HIS A 212 -1.32 3.79 -3.43
C HIS A 212 -1.16 4.39 -2.04
N ASP A 213 -1.36 5.70 -1.94
CA ASP A 213 -1.58 6.40 -0.68
C ASP A 213 -3.10 6.61 -0.50
N ASP A 214 -3.51 7.70 0.15
CA ASP A 214 -4.93 8.06 0.33
C ASP A 214 -5.51 8.91 -0.82
N SER A 215 -4.72 9.19 -1.87
CA SER A 215 -5.07 10.15 -2.94
C SER A 215 -4.81 9.64 -4.36
N HIS A 216 -3.79 8.81 -4.57
CA HIS A 216 -3.35 8.33 -5.87
C HIS A 216 -3.04 6.84 -5.82
N MET A 217 -3.20 6.16 -6.96
CA MET A 217 -2.76 4.79 -7.17
C MET A 217 -1.90 4.70 -8.42
N CYS A 218 -0.67 4.24 -8.27
CA CYS A 218 0.24 3.90 -9.35
C CYS A 218 0.11 2.42 -9.69
N GLU A 219 -0.27 2.10 -10.92
CA GLU A 219 -0.34 0.75 -11.48
C GLU A 219 0.91 0.47 -12.32
N LEU A 220 1.65 -0.59 -11.96
CA LEU A 220 2.90 -1.00 -12.60
C LEU A 220 2.80 -2.46 -13.06
N GLY A 221 2.71 -2.68 -14.37
CA GLY A 221 2.83 -3.99 -15.05
C GLY A 221 3.25 -3.88 -16.52
N GLY A 222 3.52 -2.64 -16.95
CA GLY A 222 3.81 -2.20 -18.30
C GLY A 222 4.21 -0.72 -18.25
N THR A 223 3.66 0.11 -19.14
CA THR A 223 3.75 1.57 -18.96
C THR A 223 2.99 1.97 -17.69
N PRO A 224 3.61 2.70 -16.75
CA PRO A 224 2.92 3.10 -15.51
C PRO A 224 1.67 3.93 -15.78
N ILE A 225 0.61 3.65 -15.03
CA ILE A 225 -0.66 4.41 -15.07
C ILE A 225 -0.89 5.00 -13.69
N ILE A 226 -1.16 6.31 -13.63
CA ILE A 226 -1.48 7.02 -12.38
C ILE A 226 -2.97 7.30 -12.35
N HIS A 227 -3.64 6.75 -11.35
CA HIS A 227 -5.06 6.95 -11.09
C HIS A 227 -5.24 7.90 -9.91
N ALA A 228 -6.28 8.73 -9.95
CA ALA A 228 -6.80 9.34 -8.73
C ALA A 228 -7.51 8.24 -7.93
N LEU A 229 -7.25 8.14 -6.63
CA LEU A 229 -7.82 7.09 -5.80
C LEU A 229 -9.33 7.29 -5.67
N ALA A 230 -10.10 6.28 -6.09
CA ALA A 230 -11.54 6.33 -6.01
C ALA A 230 -12.00 5.90 -4.60
N LYS A 231 -12.91 6.67 -4.02
CA LYS A 231 -13.57 6.26 -2.77
C LYS A 231 -14.49 5.06 -3.04
N PRO A 232 -14.44 3.99 -2.23
CA PRO A 232 -15.37 2.88 -2.29
C PRO A 232 -16.82 3.39 -2.33
N GLY A 233 -17.54 3.04 -3.39
CA GLY A 233 -18.93 3.47 -3.62
C GLY A 233 -19.13 4.73 -4.47
N CYS A 234 -18.08 5.45 -4.88
CA CYS A 234 -18.21 6.73 -5.58
C CYS A 234 -17.91 6.72 -7.09
N PHE A 235 -17.54 5.58 -7.68
CA PHE A 235 -17.11 5.44 -9.08
C PHE A 235 -18.22 4.97 -10.02
#